data_AF-A0A922LWK4-F1
#
_entry.id   AF-A0A922LWK4-F1
#
_cell.length_a   1.000
_cell.length_b   1.000
_cell.length_c   1.000
_cell.angle_alpha   90.00
_cell.angle_beta   90.00
_cell.angle_gamma   90.00
#
_symmetry.space_group_name_H-M   'P 1'
#
loop_
_entity.id
_entity.type
_entity.pdbx_description
1 polymer ?
#
loop_
_entity_poly.entity_id
_entity_poly.type
_entity_poly.pdbx_seq_one_letter_code
_entity_poly.pdbx_strand_id
1 'polypeptide(L)'
;MAMVLEVLLKFILTATAFYQTAELVPEETKPSENDLLIAITSDRGLCGAANSSIVKAIRAQLRSNLNLENSCKLLLVGDKSRAMMIRQYRNMFLMTVNEVGKKAPTFEDASTIAQAIISSDFKFDKAVMFYNTFKTVVSYITTSQPLLSLNKLSSSENIGIYDSVDDEVLESYNEFLLTSLIFAALKEAAASEQSARMTAMDSATKNAGIFISC
;
A
#
# COMPACT_ATOMS: atom_id res chain seq x y z
N MET A 1 10.71 5.33 18.77
CA MET A 1 10.01 4.50 17.77
C MET A 1 8.49 4.51 18.01
N ALA A 2 8.00 4.31 19.24
CA ALA A 2 6.56 4.39 19.57
C ALA A 2 5.88 5.72 19.18
N MET A 3 6.49 6.87 19.49
CA MET A 3 5.93 8.19 19.14
C MET A 3 5.77 8.43 17.63
N VAL A 4 6.70 7.91 16.81
CA VAL A 4 6.60 8.02 15.33
C VAL A 4 5.47 7.13 14.82
N LEU A 5 5.32 5.93 15.39
CA LEU A 5 4.21 5.04 15.04
C LEU A 5 2.86 5.64 15.44
N GLU A 6 2.74 6.27 16.62
CA GLU A 6 1.51 6.97 17.05
C GLU A 6 1.15 8.16 16.15
N VAL A 7 2.15 8.94 15.71
CA VAL A 7 1.94 10.04 14.78
C VAL A 7 1.47 9.50 13.43
N LEU A 8 2.07 8.42 12.91
CA LEU A 8 1.64 7.77 11.67
C LEU A 8 0.25 7.14 11.80
N LEU A 9 -0.08 6.53 12.94
CA LEU A 9 -1.41 6.01 13.22
C LEU A 9 -2.44 7.13 13.24
N LYS A 10 -2.09 8.31 13.80
CA LYS A 10 -2.91 9.52 13.73
C LYS A 10 -3.07 10.03 12.30
N PHE A 11 -2.05 9.95 11.44
CA PHE A 11 -2.18 10.29 10.01
C PHE A 11 -3.12 9.32 9.27
N ILE A 12 -3.02 8.03 9.53
CA ILE A 12 -3.93 7.03 8.96
C ILE A 12 -5.35 7.24 9.51
N LEU A 13 -5.49 7.45 10.82
CA LEU A 13 -6.78 7.71 11.48
C LEU A 13 -7.44 8.99 10.98
N THR A 14 -6.68 10.07 10.77
CA THR A 14 -7.21 11.32 10.23
C THR A 14 -7.60 11.17 8.77
N ALA A 15 -6.85 10.44 7.96
CA ALA A 15 -7.25 10.12 6.59
C ALA A 15 -8.51 9.23 6.55
N THR A 16 -8.61 8.21 7.42
CA THR A 16 -9.83 7.39 7.52
C THR A 16 -11.01 8.14 8.10
N ALA A 17 -10.77 9.05 9.05
CA ALA A 17 -11.80 9.92 9.62
C ALA A 17 -12.29 10.89 8.56
N PHE A 18 -11.40 11.46 7.73
CA PHE A 18 -11.77 12.26 6.57
C PHE A 18 -12.68 11.48 5.63
N TYR A 19 -12.34 10.23 5.30
CA TYR A 19 -13.21 9.37 4.48
C TYR A 19 -14.58 9.10 5.11
N GLN A 20 -14.63 8.95 6.45
CA GLN A 20 -15.90 8.80 7.18
C GLN A 20 -16.73 10.08 7.20
N THR A 21 -16.11 11.26 7.43
CA THR A 21 -16.82 12.55 7.39
C THR A 21 -17.20 12.98 5.98
N ALA A 22 -16.47 12.53 4.96
CA ALA A 22 -16.83 12.78 3.57
C ALA A 22 -17.98 11.88 3.08
N GLU A 23 -18.46 10.92 3.90
CA GLU A 23 -19.42 9.86 3.51
C GLU A 23 -19.02 9.09 2.25
N LEU A 24 -17.72 9.15 1.90
CA LEU A 24 -17.12 8.39 0.82
C LEU A 24 -16.80 7.00 1.36
N VAL A 25 -17.86 6.24 1.69
CA VAL A 25 -17.74 4.81 1.92
C VAL A 25 -17.18 4.22 0.63
N PRO A 26 -16.07 3.48 0.66
CA PRO A 26 -15.64 2.73 -0.51
C PRO A 26 -16.76 1.74 -0.83
N GLU A 27 -17.62 2.07 -1.81
CA GLU A 27 -18.64 1.14 -2.26
C GLU A 27 -17.91 -0.14 -2.70
N GLU A 28 -18.06 -1.20 -1.91
CA GLU A 28 -17.39 -2.48 -2.14
C GLU A 28 -17.92 -3.19 -3.40
N THR A 29 -19.01 -2.70 -4.00
CA THR A 29 -19.87 -3.50 -4.88
C THR A 29 -20.10 -2.96 -6.29
N LYS A 30 -19.63 -1.77 -6.67
CA LYS A 30 -19.69 -1.36 -8.08
C LYS A 30 -18.45 -1.84 -8.85
N PRO A 31 -18.62 -2.55 -9.98
CA PRO A 31 -17.50 -2.85 -10.87
C PRO A 31 -16.98 -1.54 -11.44
N SER A 32 -15.77 -1.13 -11.04
CA SER A 32 -15.07 -0.03 -11.69
C SER A 32 -14.33 -0.53 -12.92
N GLU A 33 -14.32 0.29 -13.97
CA GLU A 33 -13.66 -0.05 -15.23
C GLU A 33 -12.14 0.09 -15.14
N ASN A 34 -11.60 0.83 -14.17
CA ASN A 34 -10.17 1.08 -14.02
C ASN A 34 -9.73 0.98 -12.53
N ASP A 35 -9.29 -0.21 -12.13
CA ASP A 35 -8.81 -0.49 -10.77
C ASP A 35 -7.28 -0.47 -10.69
N LEU A 36 -6.73 0.16 -9.65
CA LEU A 36 -5.30 0.16 -9.35
C LEU A 36 -5.02 -0.58 -8.04
N LEU A 37 -4.27 -1.68 -8.09
CA LEU A 37 -3.79 -2.36 -6.88
C LEU A 37 -2.32 -2.03 -6.65
N ILE A 38 -2.02 -1.51 -5.46
CA ILE A 38 -0.67 -1.11 -5.07
C ILE A 38 -0.13 -2.15 -4.08
N ALA A 39 0.98 -2.79 -4.41
CA ALA A 39 1.64 -3.76 -3.54
C ALA A 39 2.88 -3.13 -2.89
N ILE A 40 2.90 -2.95 -1.57
CA ILE A 40 4.08 -2.45 -0.86
C ILE A 40 4.86 -3.61 -0.25
N THR A 41 6.00 -3.93 -0.85
CA THR A 41 6.92 -4.98 -0.42
C THR A 41 8.35 -4.44 -0.32
N SER A 42 9.27 -5.24 0.22
CA SER A 42 10.69 -4.92 0.19
C SER A 42 11.41 -5.54 -1.00
N ASP A 43 12.61 -5.05 -1.31
CA ASP A 43 13.52 -5.71 -2.25
C ASP A 43 14.22 -6.91 -1.62
N ARG A 44 14.39 -6.86 -0.30
CA ARG A 44 15.18 -7.83 0.46
C ARG A 44 14.34 -9.06 0.80
N GLY A 45 15.02 -10.21 0.88
CA GLY A 45 14.41 -11.46 1.31
C GLY A 45 14.52 -11.71 2.80
N LEU A 46 14.28 -12.96 3.18
CA LEU A 46 14.52 -13.49 4.53
C LEU A 46 13.65 -12.88 5.63
N CYS A 47 12.52 -12.27 5.27
CA CYS A 47 11.51 -11.71 6.17
C CYS A 47 10.34 -12.68 6.44
N GLY A 48 10.57 -13.99 6.36
CA GLY A 48 9.53 -15.01 6.46
C GLY A 48 8.39 -14.79 5.45
N ALA A 49 7.15 -14.76 5.94
CA ALA A 49 5.96 -14.65 5.11
C ALA A 49 5.56 -13.21 4.74
N ALA A 50 6.24 -12.17 5.24
CA ALA A 50 5.78 -10.78 5.15
C ALA A 50 5.53 -10.31 3.71
N ASN A 51 6.47 -10.53 2.79
CA ASN A 51 6.26 -10.15 1.38
C ASN A 51 5.24 -11.07 0.68
N SER A 52 5.18 -12.34 1.07
CA SER A 52 4.30 -13.33 0.42
C SER A 52 2.83 -13.16 0.80
N SER A 53 2.52 -12.67 2.02
CA SER A 53 1.15 -12.46 2.47
C SER A 53 0.45 -11.37 1.67
N ILE A 54 1.17 -10.29 1.34
CA ILE A 54 0.71 -9.19 0.49
C ILE A 54 0.34 -9.70 -0.90
N VAL A 55 1.25 -10.44 -1.54
CA VAL A 55 0.99 -11.01 -2.88
C VAL A 55 -0.15 -12.03 -2.85
N LYS A 56 -0.29 -12.81 -1.76
CA LYS A 56 -1.44 -13.73 -1.59
C LYS A 56 -2.76 -12.97 -1.48
N ALA A 57 -2.81 -11.86 -0.75
CA ALA A 57 -4.02 -11.03 -0.63
C ALA A 57 -4.43 -10.45 -1.99
N ILE A 58 -3.49 -9.89 -2.75
CA ILE A 58 -3.76 -9.37 -4.10
C ILE A 58 -4.25 -10.47 -5.04
N ARG A 59 -3.60 -11.64 -5.03
CA ARG A 59 -4.07 -12.80 -5.83
C ARG A 59 -5.46 -13.25 -5.45
N ALA A 60 -5.81 -13.23 -4.16
CA ALA A 60 -7.15 -13.58 -3.71
C ALA A 60 -8.19 -12.60 -4.25
N GLN A 61 -7.89 -11.30 -4.22
CA GLN A 61 -8.77 -10.25 -4.75
C GLN A 61 -8.93 -10.32 -6.28
N LEU A 62 -7.84 -10.61 -7.01
CA LEU A 62 -7.91 -10.80 -8.47
C LEU A 62 -8.73 -12.04 -8.84
N ARG A 63 -8.61 -13.14 -8.08
CA ARG A 63 -9.37 -14.37 -8.33
C ARG A 63 -10.85 -14.27 -7.99
N SER A 64 -11.20 -13.51 -6.95
CA SER A 64 -12.60 -13.33 -6.56
C SER A 64 -13.39 -12.53 -7.60
N ASN A 65 -12.71 -11.69 -8.39
CA ASN A 65 -13.33 -10.80 -9.36
C ASN A 65 -12.72 -11.03 -10.75
N LEU A 66 -13.23 -12.01 -11.49
CA LEU A 66 -12.75 -12.36 -12.85
C LEU A 66 -12.71 -11.17 -13.82
N ASN A 67 -13.58 -10.18 -13.65
CA ASN A 67 -13.59 -8.97 -14.48
C ASN A 67 -12.36 -8.07 -14.24
N LEU A 68 -11.71 -8.17 -13.07
CA LEU A 68 -10.54 -7.35 -12.72
C LEU A 68 -9.28 -7.76 -13.47
N GLU A 69 -9.12 -9.02 -13.91
CA GLU A 69 -7.90 -9.43 -14.61
C GLU A 69 -7.66 -8.65 -15.92
N ASN A 70 -8.72 -8.16 -16.56
CA ASN A 70 -8.62 -7.41 -17.82
C ASN A 70 -8.62 -5.88 -17.64
N SER A 71 -9.17 -5.37 -16.54
CA SER A 71 -9.39 -3.93 -16.31
C SER A 71 -8.53 -3.34 -15.20
N CYS A 72 -7.79 -4.19 -14.47
CA CYS A 72 -6.96 -3.78 -13.36
C CYS A 72 -5.48 -3.60 -13.75
N LYS A 73 -4.87 -2.59 -13.15
CA LYS A 73 -3.44 -2.33 -13.20
C LYS A 73 -2.79 -2.52 -11.84
N LEU A 74 -1.53 -2.94 -11.86
CA LEU A 74 -0.71 -3.21 -10.67
C LEU A 74 0.45 -2.22 -10.59
N LEU A 75 0.53 -1.53 -9.45
CA LEU A 75 1.72 -0.79 -9.04
C LEU A 75 2.49 -1.62 -8.03
N LEU A 76 3.72 -1.96 -8.37
CA LEU A 76 4.55 -2.85 -7.56
C LEU A 76 5.67 -2.05 -6.90
N VAL A 77 5.59 -1.88 -5.59
CA VAL A 77 6.62 -1.23 -4.78
C VAL A 77 7.46 -2.32 -4.13
N GLY A 78 8.74 -2.37 -4.50
CA GLY A 78 9.71 -3.38 -4.10
C GLY A 78 9.81 -4.57 -5.05
N ASP A 79 11.04 -5.06 -5.26
CA ASP A 79 11.36 -6.11 -6.23
C ASP A 79 10.70 -7.47 -5.91
N LYS A 80 10.35 -7.75 -4.64
CA LYS A 80 9.76 -9.04 -4.27
C LYS A 80 8.34 -9.21 -4.80
N SER A 81 7.50 -8.18 -4.77
CA SER A 81 6.16 -8.25 -5.38
C SER A 81 6.26 -8.50 -6.89
N ARG A 82 7.13 -7.78 -7.59
CA ARG A 82 7.44 -7.96 -9.02
C ARG A 82 7.87 -9.39 -9.32
N ALA A 83 8.89 -9.90 -8.63
CA ALA A 83 9.41 -11.24 -8.85
C ALA A 83 8.35 -12.34 -8.63
N MET A 84 7.47 -12.17 -7.64
CA MET A 84 6.41 -13.14 -7.35
C MET A 84 5.28 -13.11 -8.37
N MET A 85 4.98 -11.96 -8.98
CA MET A 85 3.80 -11.77 -9.84
C MET A 85 4.10 -11.81 -11.35
N ILE A 86 5.35 -11.62 -11.77
CA ILE A 86 5.74 -11.45 -13.19
C ILE A 86 5.35 -12.62 -14.09
N ARG A 87 5.24 -13.84 -13.58
CA ARG A 87 4.86 -15.01 -14.40
C ARG A 87 3.37 -15.06 -14.75
N GLN A 88 2.52 -14.49 -13.89
CA GLN A 88 1.06 -14.60 -14.01
C GLN A 88 0.42 -13.29 -14.46
N TYR A 89 0.95 -12.14 -14.01
CA TYR A 89 0.26 -10.85 -14.11
C TYR A 89 1.08 -9.77 -14.82
N ARG A 90 2.06 -10.15 -15.65
CA ARG A 90 2.97 -9.19 -16.32
C ARG A 90 2.23 -8.10 -17.10
N ASN A 91 1.15 -8.46 -17.77
CA ASN A 91 0.38 -7.55 -18.64
C ASN A 91 -0.39 -6.48 -17.84
N MET A 92 -0.55 -6.70 -16.53
CA MET A 92 -1.24 -5.77 -15.63
C MET A 92 -0.29 -4.75 -15.01
N PHE A 93 1.03 -4.89 -15.16
CA PHE A 93 1.97 -4.00 -14.50
C PHE A 93 1.91 -2.60 -15.12
N LEU A 94 1.54 -1.61 -14.30
CA LEU A 94 1.61 -0.19 -14.67
C LEU A 94 3.03 0.33 -14.43
N MET A 95 3.58 0.05 -13.25
CA MET A 95 4.86 0.57 -12.82
C MET A 95 5.46 -0.33 -11.75
N THR A 96 6.79 -0.36 -11.71
CA THR A 96 7.57 -1.04 -10.67
C THR A 96 8.54 -0.06 -10.05
N VAL A 97 8.56 0.04 -8.73
CA VAL A 97 9.46 0.88 -7.95
C VAL A 97 10.43 -0.01 -7.19
N ASN A 98 11.72 0.30 -7.28
CA ASN A 98 12.80 -0.47 -6.69
C ASN A 98 13.50 0.36 -5.58
N GLU A 99 14.50 -0.24 -4.94
CA GLU A 99 15.29 0.36 -3.85
C GLU A 99 14.56 0.50 -2.50
N VAL A 100 13.48 -0.26 -2.34
CA VAL A 100 12.62 -0.24 -1.15
C VAL A 100 13.15 -1.20 -0.10
N GLY A 101 13.42 -0.68 1.11
CA GLY A 101 13.89 -1.48 2.25
C GLY A 101 15.42 -1.61 2.38
N LYS A 102 16.20 -0.91 1.54
CA LYS A 102 17.66 -0.73 1.76
C LYS A 102 17.94 0.28 2.86
N LYS A 103 17.27 1.44 2.81
CA LYS A 103 17.29 2.49 3.82
C LYS A 103 15.90 2.65 4.42
N ALA A 104 15.80 3.37 5.55
CA ALA A 104 14.50 3.74 6.08
C ALA A 104 13.79 4.65 5.08
N PRO A 105 12.52 4.39 4.74
CA PRO A 105 11.80 5.17 3.73
C PRO A 105 11.66 6.62 4.19
N THR A 106 11.80 7.55 3.25
CA THR A 106 11.67 8.99 3.46
C THR A 106 10.39 9.51 2.83
N PHE A 107 10.00 10.74 3.15
CA PHE A 107 8.84 11.36 2.52
C PHE A 107 9.08 11.64 1.03
N GLU A 108 10.34 11.89 0.65
CA GLU A 108 10.77 12.03 -0.74
C GLU A 108 10.51 10.73 -1.54
N ASP A 109 10.83 9.56 -0.97
CA ASP A 109 10.51 8.27 -1.60
C ASP A 109 9.00 8.11 -1.82
N ALA A 110 8.16 8.52 -0.86
CA ALA A 110 6.71 8.46 -1.02
C ALA A 110 6.20 9.47 -2.07
N SER A 111 6.78 10.66 -2.10
CA SER A 111 6.44 11.73 -3.05
C SER A 111 6.75 11.33 -4.49
N THR A 112 7.91 10.70 -4.74
CA THR A 112 8.25 10.19 -6.07
C THR A 112 7.27 9.12 -6.55
N ILE A 113 6.82 8.21 -5.66
CA ILE A 113 5.81 7.20 -5.98
C ILE A 113 4.46 7.87 -6.27
N ALA A 114 4.03 8.82 -5.44
CA ALA A 114 2.77 9.54 -5.63
C ALA A 114 2.77 10.32 -6.95
N GLN A 115 3.83 11.07 -7.24
CA GLN A 115 4.01 11.79 -8.50
C GLN A 115 4.02 10.83 -9.70
N ALA A 116 4.66 9.66 -9.58
CA ALA A 116 4.64 8.67 -10.65
C ALA A 116 3.24 8.09 -10.90
N ILE A 117 2.40 7.98 -9.86
CA ILE A 117 0.99 7.60 -10.01
C ILE A 117 0.20 8.71 -10.72
N ILE A 118 0.36 9.95 -10.27
CA ILE A 118 -0.37 11.12 -10.80
C ILE A 118 0.01 11.42 -12.26
N SER A 119 1.30 11.35 -12.58
CA SER A 119 1.84 11.56 -13.93
C SER A 119 1.61 10.38 -14.88
N SER A 120 1.10 9.25 -14.38
CA SER A 120 0.77 8.14 -15.26
C SER A 120 -0.46 8.45 -16.11
N ASP A 121 -0.46 8.02 -17.38
CA ASP A 121 -1.62 8.16 -18.26
C ASP A 121 -2.83 7.32 -17.81
N PHE A 122 -2.70 6.54 -16.73
CA PHE A 122 -3.74 5.67 -16.21
C PHE A 122 -4.57 6.38 -15.13
N LYS A 123 -5.75 6.84 -15.53
CA LYS A 123 -6.76 7.35 -14.59
C LYS A 123 -7.50 6.18 -13.94
N PHE A 124 -7.32 6.01 -12.64
CA PHE A 124 -8.01 4.99 -11.87
C PHE A 124 -9.25 5.57 -11.17
N ASP A 125 -10.31 4.78 -11.08
CA ASP A 125 -11.52 5.14 -10.33
C ASP A 125 -11.48 4.59 -8.91
N LYS A 126 -10.78 3.48 -8.71
CA LYS A 126 -10.60 2.83 -7.42
C LYS A 126 -9.16 2.37 -7.29
N ALA A 127 -8.50 2.78 -6.23
CA ALA A 127 -7.19 2.26 -5.89
C ALA A 127 -7.24 1.55 -4.53
N VAL A 128 -6.51 0.45 -4.40
CA VAL A 128 -6.37 -0.28 -3.13
C VAL A 128 -4.90 -0.58 -2.89
N MET A 129 -4.40 -0.14 -1.74
CA MET A 129 -3.02 -0.33 -1.32
C MET A 129 -2.92 -1.45 -0.31
N PHE A 130 -2.00 -2.39 -0.54
CA PHE A 130 -1.73 -3.53 0.31
C PHE A 130 -0.36 -3.38 0.96
N TYR A 131 -0.34 -3.40 2.28
CA TYR A 131 0.88 -3.35 3.08
C TYR A 131 0.71 -4.16 4.37
N ASN A 132 1.79 -4.39 5.10
CA ASN A 132 1.73 -5.03 6.41
C ASN A 132 1.78 -3.95 7.50
N THR A 133 0.74 -3.93 8.34
CA THR A 133 0.66 -3.10 9.53
C THR A 133 1.35 -3.80 10.69
N PHE A 134 2.23 -3.09 11.38
CA PHE A 134 2.97 -3.60 12.51
C PHE A 134 2.03 -3.71 13.72
N LYS A 135 1.96 -4.89 14.36
CA LYS A 135 1.25 -5.04 15.65
C LYS A 135 2.23 -5.24 16.79
N THR A 136 3.11 -6.22 16.65
CA THR A 136 4.14 -6.54 17.64
C THR A 136 5.40 -7.00 16.92
N VAL A 137 6.47 -7.21 17.68
CA VAL A 137 7.72 -7.76 17.12
C VAL A 137 7.50 -9.13 16.45
N VAL A 138 6.50 -9.89 16.89
CA VAL A 138 6.21 -11.24 16.39
C VAL A 138 5.10 -11.23 15.33
N SER A 139 4.18 -10.26 15.39
CA SER A 139 2.97 -10.25 14.58
C SER A 139 2.79 -8.97 13.75
N TYR A 140 2.38 -9.18 12.52
CA TYR A 140 1.95 -8.14 11.56
C TYR A 140 0.65 -8.60 10.90
N ILE A 141 -0.12 -7.66 10.40
CA ILE A 141 -1.37 -7.95 9.66
C ILE A 141 -1.28 -7.33 8.28
N THR A 142 -1.62 -8.12 7.26
CA THR A 142 -1.78 -7.60 5.90
C THR A 142 -3.08 -6.80 5.84
N THR A 143 -2.94 -5.51 5.56
CA THR A 143 -4.02 -4.53 5.52
C THR A 143 -4.23 -4.06 4.09
N SER A 144 -5.49 -3.96 3.69
CA SER A 144 -5.92 -3.32 2.44
C SER A 144 -6.49 -1.94 2.78
N GLN A 145 -5.87 -0.89 2.26
CA GLN A 145 -6.32 0.49 2.45
C GLN A 145 -6.87 1.00 1.11
N PRO A 146 -8.17 1.36 1.03
CA PRO A 146 -8.71 2.01 -0.15
C PRO A 146 -8.12 3.42 -0.29
N LEU A 147 -7.84 3.80 -1.53
CA LEU A 147 -7.42 5.14 -1.93
C LEU A 147 -8.49 5.69 -2.87
N LEU A 148 -8.92 6.92 -2.60
CA LEU A 148 -9.87 7.62 -3.47
C LEU A 148 -9.14 8.26 -4.64
N SER A 149 -9.82 8.28 -5.79
CA SER A 149 -9.41 9.06 -6.94
C SER A 149 -9.92 10.49 -6.82
N LEU A 150 -9.24 11.41 -7.51
CA LEU A 150 -9.60 12.83 -7.56
C LEU A 150 -11.06 13.03 -8.01
N ASN A 151 -11.49 12.27 -9.02
CA ASN A 151 -12.87 12.28 -9.53
C ASN A 151 -13.92 12.00 -8.44
N LYS A 152 -13.63 11.06 -7.52
CA LYS A 152 -14.55 10.71 -6.44
C LYS A 152 -14.55 11.72 -5.30
N LEU A 153 -13.42 12.39 -5.07
CA LEU A 153 -13.34 13.49 -4.12
C LEU A 153 -14.20 14.67 -4.61
N SER A 154 -14.00 15.11 -5.86
CA SER A 154 -14.77 16.21 -6.46
C SER A 154 -16.28 15.95 -6.54
N SER A 155 -16.71 14.69 -6.64
CA SER A 155 -18.13 14.32 -6.71
C SER A 155 -18.83 14.19 -5.35
N SER A 156 -18.14 14.42 -4.23
CA SER A 156 -18.72 14.25 -2.90
C SER A 156 -19.55 15.45 -2.46
N GLU A 157 -20.81 15.21 -2.08
CA GLU A 157 -21.78 16.26 -1.70
C GLU A 157 -21.31 17.10 -0.48
N ASN A 158 -20.48 16.51 0.40
CA ASN A 158 -19.95 17.19 1.59
C ASN A 158 -18.81 18.17 1.30
N ILE A 159 -18.09 18.03 0.17
CA ILE A 159 -17.04 19.01 -0.22
C ILE A 159 -17.69 20.28 -0.78
N GLY A 160 -18.87 20.19 -1.38
CA GLY A 160 -19.65 21.34 -1.86
C GLY A 160 -20.16 22.28 -0.75
N ILE A 161 -20.07 21.89 0.53
CA ILE A 161 -20.38 22.75 1.68
C ILE A 161 -19.27 23.80 1.90
N TYR A 162 -18.05 23.52 1.43
CA TYR A 162 -16.95 24.47 1.46
C TYR A 162 -16.98 25.33 0.19
N ASP A 163 -17.79 26.39 0.23
CA ASP A 163 -18.05 27.38 -0.83
C ASP A 163 -16.81 28.21 -1.27
N SER A 164 -15.59 27.73 -0.98
CA SER A 164 -14.34 28.50 -1.08
C SER A 164 -13.09 27.67 -1.43
N VAL A 165 -13.23 26.39 -1.80
CA VAL A 165 -12.08 25.57 -2.23
C VAL A 165 -11.99 25.63 -3.76
N ASP A 166 -11.01 26.37 -4.27
CA ASP A 166 -10.67 26.37 -5.69
C ASP A 166 -10.24 24.96 -6.14
N ASP A 167 -10.53 24.59 -7.40
CA ASP A 167 -10.18 23.28 -7.96
C ASP A 167 -8.67 22.97 -7.82
N GLU A 168 -7.80 23.98 -7.94
CA GLU A 168 -6.34 23.86 -7.77
C GLU A 168 -5.94 23.48 -6.34
N VAL A 169 -6.69 23.94 -5.34
CA VAL A 169 -6.45 23.62 -3.93
C VAL A 169 -6.86 22.18 -3.65
N LEU A 170 -7.95 21.71 -4.26
CA LEU A 170 -8.41 20.33 -4.12
C LEU A 170 -7.42 19.35 -4.75
N GLU A 171 -6.87 19.67 -5.92
CA GLU A 171 -5.81 18.87 -6.56
C GLU A 171 -4.59 18.78 -5.64
N SER A 172 -4.06 19.93 -5.19
CA SER A 172 -2.91 20.00 -4.28
C SER A 172 -3.14 19.20 -2.99
N TYR A 173 -4.35 19.26 -2.44
CA TYR A 173 -4.73 18.51 -1.25
C TYR A 173 -4.75 17.01 -1.50
N ASN A 174 -5.28 16.57 -2.64
CA ASN A 174 -5.30 15.16 -3.00
C ASN A 174 -3.88 14.59 -3.19
N GLU A 175 -2.98 15.34 -3.83
CA GLU A 175 -1.58 14.93 -3.98
C GLU A 175 -0.90 14.77 -2.61
N PHE A 176 -1.13 15.73 -1.71
CA PHE A 176 -0.60 15.68 -0.35
C PHE A 176 -1.15 14.50 0.44
N LEU A 177 -2.45 14.23 0.33
CA LEU A 177 -3.12 13.12 1.00
C LEU A 177 -2.63 11.77 0.49
N LEU A 178 -2.51 11.59 -0.83
CA LEU A 178 -1.96 10.39 -1.45
C LEU A 178 -0.53 10.12 -0.98
N THR A 179 0.32 11.15 -1.03
CA THR A 179 1.72 11.06 -0.59
C THR A 179 1.82 10.68 0.89
N SER A 180 1.00 11.29 1.75
CA SER A 180 0.98 11.03 3.18
C SER A 180 0.56 9.58 3.51
N LEU A 181 -0.43 9.05 2.79
CA LEU A 181 -0.89 7.66 2.95
C LEU A 181 0.18 6.65 2.50
N ILE A 182 0.82 6.88 1.35
CA ILE A 182 1.91 6.04 0.86
C ILE A 182 3.08 6.07 1.85
N PHE A 183 3.43 7.24 2.37
CA PHE A 183 4.50 7.38 3.36
C PHE A 183 4.22 6.57 4.64
N ALA A 184 2.99 6.67 5.17
CA ALA A 184 2.58 5.92 6.34
C ALA A 184 2.65 4.40 6.09
N ALA A 185 2.16 3.95 4.94
CA ALA A 185 2.21 2.55 4.57
C ALA A 185 3.64 2.02 4.37
N LEU A 186 4.53 2.83 3.78
CA LEU A 186 5.96 2.48 3.65
C LEU A 186 6.63 2.32 5.02
N LYS A 187 6.31 3.20 5.98
CA LYS A 187 6.87 3.11 7.34
C LYS A 187 6.38 1.88 8.10
N GLU A 188 5.08 1.60 8.04
CA GLU A 188 4.47 0.40 8.63
C GLU A 188 5.05 -0.88 8.01
N ALA A 189 5.16 -0.91 6.68
CA ALA A 189 5.75 -2.03 5.96
C ALA A 189 7.23 -2.24 6.35
N ALA A 190 8.02 -1.16 6.44
CA ALA A 190 9.42 -1.25 6.85
C ALA A 190 9.60 -1.75 8.29
N ALA A 191 8.73 -1.32 9.22
CA ALA A 191 8.75 -1.80 10.60
C ALA A 191 8.37 -3.28 10.68
N SER A 192 7.29 -3.68 10.00
CA SER A 192 6.83 -5.08 9.92
C SER A 192 7.84 -6.00 9.25
N GLU A 193 8.55 -5.50 8.23
CA GLU A 193 9.56 -6.28 7.52
C GLU A 193 10.77 -6.59 8.43
N GLN A 194 11.24 -5.60 9.19
CA GLN A 194 12.38 -5.78 10.08
C GLN A 194 12.05 -6.72 11.24
N SER A 195 10.86 -6.61 11.83
CA SER A 195 10.42 -7.51 12.90
C SER A 195 10.24 -8.95 12.39
N ALA A 196 9.68 -9.12 11.19
CA ALA A 196 9.55 -10.42 10.55
C ALA A 196 10.92 -11.04 10.20
N ARG A 197 11.88 -10.23 9.77
CA ARG A 197 13.25 -10.68 9.50
C ARG A 197 13.96 -11.14 10.77
N MET A 198 13.86 -10.37 11.86
CA MET A 198 14.43 -10.76 13.15
C MET A 198 13.88 -12.11 13.61
N THR A 199 12.55 -12.27 13.57
CA THR A 199 11.89 -13.53 13.96
C THR A 199 12.30 -14.70 13.07
N ALA A 200 12.37 -14.49 11.75
CA ALA A 200 12.78 -15.54 10.81
C ALA A 200 14.23 -16.00 11.04
N MET A 201 15.14 -15.07 11.35
CA MET A 201 16.54 -15.39 11.65
C MET A 201 16.72 -16.08 12.99
N ASP A 202 15.97 -15.66 14.02
CA ASP A 202 15.98 -16.32 15.33
C ASP A 202 15.51 -17.78 15.21
N SER A 203 14.45 -18.03 14.44
CA SER A 203 14.00 -19.39 14.12
C SER A 203 15.05 -20.19 13.35
N ALA A 204 15.72 -19.58 12.36
CA ALA A 204 16.77 -20.24 11.60
C ALA A 204 17.98 -20.63 12.49
N THR A 205 18.38 -19.75 13.40
CA THR A 205 19.50 -19.98 14.34
C THR A 205 19.18 -21.11 15.32
N LYS A 206 17.95 -21.13 15.88
CA LYS A 206 17.47 -22.22 16.74
C LYS A 206 17.45 -23.55 16.00
N ASN A 207 16.96 -23.58 14.77
CA ASN A 207 16.93 -24.78 13.94
C ASN A 207 18.34 -25.30 13.63
N ALA A 208 19.27 -24.40 13.28
CA ALA A 208 20.67 -24.77 13.04
C ALA A 208 21.33 -25.36 14.30
N GLY A 209 21.04 -24.80 15.48
CA GLY A 209 21.55 -25.31 16.75
C GLY A 209 21.17 -26.76 17.02
N ILE A 210 19.94 -27.17 16.69
CA ILE A 210 19.47 -28.56 16.83
C ILE A 210 20.35 -29.51 16.00
N PHE A 211 20.65 -29.14 14.75
CA PHE A 211 21.47 -29.97 13.86
C PHE A 211 22.94 -30.05 14.27
N ILE A 212 23.50 -28.99 14.85
CA ILE A 212 24.91 -28.96 15.28
C ILE A 212 25.09 -29.74 16.61
N SER A 213 24.05 -29.83 17.43
CA SER A 213 24.09 -30.57 18.70
C SER A 213 23.88 -32.09 18.59
N CYS A 214 23.70 -32.62 17.37
CA CYS A 214 23.64 -34.05 17.07
C CYS A 214 24.99 -34.55 16.54
#